data_AF-A0A399YZI8-F1
#
_entry.id   AF-A0A399YZI8-F1
#
_cell.length_a   1.000
_cell.length_b   1.000
_cell.length_c   1.000
_cell.angle_alpha   90.00
_cell.angle_beta   90.00
_cell.angle_gamma   90.00
#
_symmetry.space_group_name_H-M   'P 1'
#
loop_
_entity.id
_entity.type
_entity.pdbx_description
1 polymer ?
#
loop_
_entity_poly.entity_id
_entity_poly.type
_entity_poly.pdbx_seq_one_letter_code
_entity_poly.pdbx_strand_id
1 'polypeptide(L)' 'MDTIKVSAKSRSTAVAGAIAGVIREHRKAEVQAIGAGAVNQAIKAIAIARSYLQQDQLDLAV' A
#
# COMPACT_ATOMS: atom_id res chain seq x y z
N MET A 1 -10.69 -11.59 2.31
CA MET A 1 -9.71 -10.50 2.48
C MET A 1 -9.52 -9.90 1.11
N ASP A 2 -9.88 -8.64 0.91
CA ASP A 2 -9.70 -8.00 -0.39
C ASP A 2 -8.22 -7.66 -0.56
N THR A 3 -7.58 -8.39 -1.49
CA THR A 3 -6.16 -8.24 -1.79
C THR A 3 -5.93 -7.06 -2.72
N ILE A 4 -5.00 -6.16 -2.37
CA ILE A 4 -4.59 -5.04 -3.23
C ILE A 4 -3.62 -5.56 -4.28
N LYS A 5 -4.08 -5.69 -5.53
CA LYS A 5 -3.26 -6.15 -6.65
C LYS A 5 -2.56 -4.97 -7.34
N VAL A 6 -1.25 -5.06 -7.48
CA VAL A 6 -0.41 -4.00 -8.06
C VAL A 6 0.22 -4.49 -9.36
N SER A 7 0.21 -3.61 -10.37
CA SER A 7 0.86 -3.82 -11.66
C SER A 7 1.93 -2.76 -11.89
N ALA A 8 2.78 -2.94 -12.90
CA ALA A 8 3.77 -1.94 -13.28
C ALA A 8 3.15 -0.59 -13.71
N LYS A 9 1.88 -0.57 -14.12
CA LYS A 9 1.14 0.64 -14.52
C LYS A 9 0.35 1.27 -13.37
N SER A 10 0.28 0.63 -12.21
CA SER A 10 -0.46 1.14 -11.06
C SER A 10 0.15 2.45 -10.58
N ARG A 11 -0.70 3.45 -10.28
CA ARG A 11 -0.25 4.71 -9.68
C ARG A 11 0.01 4.50 -8.20
N SER A 12 1.26 4.72 -7.76
CA SER A 12 1.68 4.45 -6.37
C SER A 12 0.85 5.22 -5.34
N THR A 13 0.42 6.46 -5.64
CA THR A 13 -0.44 7.26 -4.74
C THR A 13 -1.85 6.67 -4.57
N ALA A 14 -2.44 6.13 -5.65
CA ALA A 14 -3.75 5.47 -5.57
C ALA A 14 -3.66 4.17 -4.75
N VAL A 15 -2.60 3.38 -4.96
CA VAL A 15 -2.34 2.16 -4.18
C VAL A 15 -2.07 2.52 -2.71
N ALA A 16 -1.33 3.59 -2.44
CA ALA A 16 -1.06 4.05 -1.08
C ALA A 16 -2.33 4.45 -0.33
N GLY A 17 -3.26 5.15 -1.00
CA GLY A 17 -4.57 5.48 -0.45
C GLY A 17 -5.39 4.23 -0.10
N ALA A 18 -5.38 3.22 -0.96
CA ALA A 18 -6.03 1.94 -0.68
C ALA A 18 -5.40 1.21 0.52
N ILE A 19 -4.06 1.15 0.60
CA ILE A 19 -3.34 0.58 1.74
C ILE A 19 -3.72 1.31 3.04
N ALA A 20 -3.68 2.64 3.05
CA ALA A 20 -4.00 3.43 4.23
C ALA A 20 -5.45 3.23 4.68
N GLY A 21 -6.41 3.19 3.74
CA GLY A 21 -7.82 2.90 4.04
C GLY A 21 -8.00 1.53 4.71
N VAL A 22 -7.44 0.49 4.10
CA VAL A 22 -7.53 -0.89 4.65
C VAL A 22 -6.85 -0.99 6.02
N ILE A 23 -5.70 -0.33 6.23
CA ILE A 23 -5.00 -0.34 7.53
C ILE A 23 -5.81 0.35 8.63
N ARG A 24 -6.49 1.46 8.32
CA ARG A 24 -7.37 2.16 9.28
C ARG A 24 -8.52 1.27 9.76
N GLU A 25 -9.09 0.48 8.86
CA GLU A 25 -10.25 -0.37 9.16
C GLU A 25 -9.85 -1.73 9.76
N HIS A 26 -8.83 -2.37 9.19
CA HIS A 26 -8.53 -3.78 9.45
C HIS A 26 -7.17 -4.03 10.10
N ARG A 27 -6.36 -2.98 10.32
CA ARG A 27 -4.98 -3.06 10.89
C ARG A 27 -3.99 -3.91 10.10
N LYS A 28 -4.41 -4.51 8.99
CA LYS A 28 -3.60 -5.36 8.12
C LYS A 28 -4.10 -5.21 6.68
N ALA A 29 -3.18 -4.94 5.77
CA ALA A 29 -3.44 -4.91 4.34
C ALA A 29 -2.59 -5.98 3.65
N GLU A 30 -3.17 -6.68 2.68
CA GLU A 30 -2.45 -7.63 1.84
C GLU A 30 -2.23 -7.01 0.46
N VAL A 31 -0.97 -6.93 0.03
CA VAL A 31 -0.57 -6.38 -1.27
C VAL A 31 0.13 -7.47 -2.07
N GLN A 32 -0.36 -7.73 -3.28
CA GLN A 32 0.24 -8.69 -4.20
C GLN A 32 0.73 -7.99 -5.46
N ALA A 33 1.98 -8.26 -5.83
CA ALA A 33 2.64 -7.70 -6.99
C ALA A 33 3.52 -8.76 -7.66
N ILE A 34 3.44 -8.87 -8.99
CA ILE A 34 4.22 -9.85 -9.76
C ILE A 34 5.11 -9.12 -10.77
N GLY A 35 6.41 -9.42 -10.72
CA GLY A 35 7.44 -8.83 -11.58
C GLY A 35 8.00 -7.50 -11.07
N ALA A 36 9.22 -7.18 -11.50
CA ALA A 36 10.02 -6.08 -10.93
C ALA A 36 9.31 -4.71 -10.97
N GLY A 37 8.62 -4.40 -12.09
CA GLY A 37 7.89 -3.13 -12.22
C GLY A 37 6.73 -3.01 -11.23
N ALA A 38 5.95 -4.07 -11.05
CA ALA A 38 4.85 -4.09 -10.10
C ALA A 38 5.34 -4.02 -8.65
N VAL A 39 6.39 -4.78 -8.30
CA VAL A 39 7.01 -4.76 -6.97
C VAL A 39 7.53 -3.35 -6.65
N ASN A 40 8.21 -2.69 -7.58
CA ASN A 40 8.66 -1.31 -7.41
C ASN A 40 7.48 -0.35 -7.11
N GLN A 41 6.36 -0.49 -7.83
CA GLN A 41 5.17 0.33 -7.58
C GLN A 41 4.54 0.03 -6.21
N ALA A 42 4.54 -1.23 -5.77
CA ALA A 42 4.05 -1.63 -4.46
C ALA A 42 4.90 -1.05 -3.31
N ILE A 43 6.23 -1.17 -3.39
CA ILE A 43 7.14 -0.63 -2.38
C ILE A 43 7.04 0.91 -2.30
N LYS A 44 6.97 1.60 -3.44
CA LYS A 44 6.70 3.05 -3.46
C LYS A 44 5.36 3.40 -2.81
N ALA A 45 4.32 2.64 -3.08
CA ALA A 45 3.01 2.86 -2.48
C ALA A 45 3.03 2.65 -0.95
N ILE A 46 3.72 1.62 -0.46
CA ILE A 46 3.89 1.38 0.97
C ILE A 46 4.63 2.54 1.65
N ALA A 47 5.71 3.03 1.04
CA ALA A 47 6.45 4.19 1.56
C ALA A 47 5.57 5.44 1.66
N ILE A 48 4.75 5.72 0.64
CA ILE A 48 3.79 6.85 0.65
C ILE A 48 2.68 6.61 1.68
N ALA A 49 2.18 5.38 1.80
CA ALA A 49 1.13 5.03 2.76
C ALA A 49 1.57 5.26 4.21
N ARG A 50 2.84 5.00 4.55
CA ARG A 50 3.39 5.36 5.87
C ARG A 50 3.19 6.84 6.17
N SER A 51 3.49 7.73 5.23
CA SER A 51 3.26 9.18 5.41
C SER A 51 1.78 9.52 5.60
N TYR A 52 0.87 8.84 4.91
CA TYR A 52 -0.57 9.07 5.09
C TYR A 52 -1.08 8.63 6.47
N LEU A 53 -0.47 7.60 7.05
CA LEU A 53 -0.87 7.01 8.33
C LEU A 53 -0.24 7.71 9.55
N GLN A 54 0.78 8.55 9.36
CA GLN A 54 1.39 9.34 10.44
C GLN A 54 0.38 10.24 11.16
N GLN A 55 -0.61 10.80 10.43
CA GLN A 55 -1.66 11.64 11.02
C GLN A 55 -2.57 10.84 11.98
N ASP A 56 -2.65 9.52 11.79
CA ASP A 56 -3.42 8.59 12.62
C ASP A 56 -2.57 7.97 13.75
N GLN A 57 -1.31 8.42 13.92
CA GLN A 57 -0.31 7.83 14.82
C GLN A 57 -0.06 6.33 14.54
N LEU A 58 -0.19 5.92 13.27
CA LEU A 58 0.05 4.55 12.83
C LEU A 58 1.34 4.43 12.02
N ASP A 59 1.97 3.25 12.10
CA ASP A 59 3.11 2.88 11.29
C ASP A 59 2.92 1.49 10.66
N LEU A 60 3.70 1.20 9.62
CA LEU A 60 3.66 -0.06 8.88
C LEU A 60 4.93 -0.88 9.10
N ALA A 61 4.74 -2.17 9.33
CA ALA A 61 5.74 -3.21 9.13
C ALA A 61 5.32 -4.05 7.93
N VAL A 62 6.28 -4.46 7.09
CA VAL A 62 6.06 -5.12 5.80
C VAL A 62 6.70 -6.50 5.82
#